data_AF-A0A0N4XNW2-F1
#
_entry.id   AF-A0A0N4XNW2-F1
#
_cell.length_a   1.000
_cell.length_b   1.000
_cell.length_c   1.000
_cell.angle_alpha   90.00
_cell.angle_beta   90.00
_cell.angle_gamma   90.00
#
_symmetry.space_group_name_H-M   'P 1'
#
loop_
_entity.id
_entity.type
_entity.pdbx_description
1 polymer ?
#
loop_
_entity_poly.entity_id
_entity_poly.type
_entity_poly.pdbx_seq_one_letter_code
_entity_poly.pdbx_strand_id
1 'polypeptide(L)'
;MYISLYRTVVLFLRSNDYAKKVFQQQYVPNSFREREQKTEPLRFGMNLKDFFSNCTFSEPKTSFLSCKADIYDHWLNNRENILVLLTLFVAVHFVFSIICLTLPIPSGLFMPIFVLGAAIGRLMGEIVAIALPLGLIDGLNIYPGVYAVVGAASFSASVTHTVSVSVMIFEITGQLHYILPVMISVLLSNAVCAYMQPSFFDTIIKIKHLPFLPDIPPSNHM
;
A
#
# COMPACT_ATOMS: atom_id res chain seq x y z
N MET A 1 11.52 -4.13 -6.00
CA MET A 1 10.76 -4.55 -7.20
C MET A 1 9.82 -3.46 -7.71
N TYR A 2 8.95 -2.87 -6.87
CA TYR A 2 8.02 -1.80 -7.24
C TYR A 2 8.68 -0.64 -8.00
N ILE A 3 9.79 -0.12 -7.48
CA ILE A 3 10.54 1.01 -8.05
C ILE A 3 11.20 0.63 -9.39
N SER A 4 11.68 -0.62 -9.53
CA SER A 4 12.28 -1.11 -10.78
C SER A 4 11.23 -1.23 -11.88
N LEU A 5 10.06 -1.80 -11.58
CA LEU A 5 8.94 -1.89 -12.53
C LEU A 5 8.44 -0.52 -12.95
N TYR A 6 8.27 0.40 -12.00
CA TYR A 6 7.94 1.80 -12.31
C TYR A 6 8.95 2.42 -13.28
N ARG A 7 10.26 2.28 -13.01
CA ARG A 7 11.31 2.79 -13.91
C ARG A 7 11.21 2.20 -15.32
N THR A 8 11.01 0.90 -15.45
CA THR A 8 10.89 0.22 -16.75
C THR A 8 9.67 0.72 -17.53
N VAL A 9 8.51 0.85 -16.86
CA VAL A 9 7.27 1.32 -17.50
C VAL A 9 7.40 2.79 -17.93
N VAL A 10 7.99 3.64 -17.09
CA VAL A 10 8.19 5.06 -17.43
C VAL A 10 9.18 5.23 -18.58
N LEU A 11 10.28 4.47 -18.60
CA LEU A 11 11.25 4.49 -19.70
C LEU A 11 10.62 3.97 -21.00
N PHE A 12 9.79 2.93 -20.92
CA PHE A 12 9.04 2.41 -22.06
C PHE A 12 8.08 3.47 -22.63
N LEU A 13 7.31 4.16 -21.79
CA LEU A 13 6.40 5.22 -22.22
C LEU A 13 7.16 6.42 -22.81
N ARG A 14 8.34 6.76 -22.27
CA ARG A 14 9.19 7.83 -22.82
C ARG A 14 9.83 7.45 -24.16
N SER A 15 10.11 6.17 -24.38
CA SER A 15 10.66 5.64 -25.63
C SER A 15 9.62 5.50 -26.74
N ASN A 16 8.33 5.43 -26.38
CA ASN A 16 7.26 5.17 -27.35
C ASN A 16 6.62 6.48 -27.86
N ASP A 17 6.90 6.84 -29.10
CA ASP A 17 6.39 8.07 -29.73
C ASP A 17 4.88 8.05 -29.97
N TYR A 18 4.26 6.87 -30.07
CA TYR A 18 2.81 6.74 -30.16
C TYR A 18 2.12 7.18 -28.85
N ALA A 19 2.67 6.75 -27.71
CA ALA A 19 2.15 7.13 -26.40
C ALA A 19 2.22 8.65 -26.20
N LYS A 20 3.32 9.30 -26.59
CA LYS A 20 3.46 10.77 -26.53
C LYS A 20 2.38 11.50 -27.33
N LYS A 21 2.10 11.02 -28.55
CA LYS A 21 1.05 11.62 -29.40
C LYS A 21 -0.35 11.49 -28.78
N VAL A 22 -0.66 10.33 -28.19
CA VAL A 22 -1.93 10.11 -27.49
C VAL A 22 -2.07 11.04 -26.27
N PHE A 23 -1.00 11.23 -25.49
CA PHE A 23 -1.04 12.12 -24.32
C PHE A 23 -1.08 13.61 -24.68
N GLN A 24 -0.45 14.03 -25.78
CA GLN A 24 -0.51 15.41 -26.26
C GLN A 24 -1.89 15.80 -26.81
N GLN A 25 -2.61 14.87 -27.44
CA GLN A 25 -3.96 15.11 -27.96
C GLN A 25 -5.01 15.25 -26.85
N GLN A 26 -4.78 14.62 -25.70
CA GLN A 26 -5.74 14.56 -24.59
C GLN A 26 -5.42 15.51 -23.42
N TYR A 27 -4.51 16.49 -23.61
CA TYR A 27 -4.05 17.35 -22.52
C TYR A 27 -5.14 18.34 -22.07
N VAL A 28 -5.85 17.92 -21.03
CA VAL A 28 -6.90 18.60 -20.24
C VAL A 28 -8.28 18.73 -20.91
N PRO A 29 -9.17 17.73 -20.80
CA PRO A 29 -10.60 18.01 -20.86
C PRO A 29 -11.02 18.71 -19.56
N ASN A 30 -11.72 19.85 -19.70
CA ASN A 30 -12.28 20.67 -18.61
C ASN A 30 -13.15 19.88 -17.59
N SER A 31 -13.52 18.63 -17.91
CA SER A 31 -14.26 17.70 -17.06
C SER A 31 -13.54 17.26 -15.77
N PHE A 32 -12.22 17.44 -15.67
CA PHE A 32 -11.48 17.07 -14.44
C PHE A 32 -11.81 18.00 -13.26
N ARG A 33 -12.16 19.26 -13.54
CA ARG A 33 -12.46 20.26 -12.51
C ARG A 33 -13.84 20.07 -11.86
N GLU A 34 -14.77 19.38 -12.53
CA GLU A 34 -16.12 19.12 -11.99
C GLU A 34 -16.22 17.82 -11.17
N ARG A 35 -15.34 16.83 -11.36
CA ARG A 35 -15.41 15.54 -10.65
C ARG A 35 -14.87 15.57 -9.22
N GLU A 36 -14.04 16.55 -8.86
CA GLU A 36 -13.63 16.74 -7.46
C GLU A 36 -14.81 17.10 -6.55
N GLN A 37 -15.92 17.59 -7.12
CA GLN A 37 -17.04 18.15 -6.37
C GLN A 37 -18.24 17.18 -6.20
N LYS A 38 -18.21 16.02 -6.88
CA LYS A 38 -19.27 15.00 -6.79
C LYS A 38 -18.68 13.64 -6.45
N THR A 39 -17.97 13.56 -5.33
CA THR A 39 -17.35 12.33 -4.87
C THR A 39 -18.40 11.52 -4.09
N GLU A 40 -18.98 10.51 -4.74
CA GLU A 40 -19.50 9.33 -4.02
C GLU A 40 -18.44 8.86 -3.01
N PRO A 41 -18.82 8.23 -1.87
CA PRO A 41 -17.84 7.79 -0.89
C PRO A 41 -16.76 6.97 -1.61
N LEU A 42 -15.51 7.43 -1.52
CA LEU A 42 -14.37 6.81 -2.21
C LEU A 42 -14.31 5.33 -1.81
N ARG A 43 -14.65 4.42 -2.74
CA ARG A 43 -14.60 2.95 -2.53
C ARG A 43 -13.27 2.50 -1.92
N PHE A 44 -12.19 3.20 -2.26
CA PHE A 44 -10.85 2.97 -1.70
C PHE A 44 -10.76 3.18 -0.18
N GLY A 45 -11.39 4.23 0.36
CA GLY A 45 -11.41 4.49 1.79
C GLY A 45 -12.27 3.49 2.55
N MET A 46 -13.31 2.94 1.90
CA MET A 46 -14.11 1.84 2.45
C MET A 46 -13.29 0.55 2.55
N ASN A 47 -12.60 0.17 1.47
CA ASN A 47 -11.72 -1.01 1.47
C ASN A 47 -10.63 -0.93 2.54
N LEU A 48 -10.06 0.25 2.77
CA LEU A 48 -9.04 0.45 3.80
C LEU A 48 -9.59 0.26 5.21
N LYS A 49 -10.79 0.79 5.49
CA LYS A 49 -11.47 0.57 6.78
C LYS A 49 -11.78 -0.91 6.99
N ASP A 50 -12.17 -1.62 5.93
CA ASP A 50 -12.43 -3.05 5.99
C ASP A 50 -11.15 -3.83 6.32
N PHE A 51 -9.99 -3.45 5.77
CA PHE A 51 -8.71 -4.10 6.08
C PHE A 51 -8.25 -3.92 7.53
N PHE A 52 -8.54 -2.77 8.13
CA PHE A 52 -8.18 -2.48 9.53
C PHE A 52 -9.15 -3.06 10.56
N SER A 53 -10.19 -3.76 10.12
CA SER A 53 -11.15 -4.39 11.02
C SER A 53 -10.51 -5.50 11.88
N ASN A 54 -10.79 -5.50 13.18
CA ASN A 54 -10.28 -6.51 14.13
C ASN A 54 -11.14 -7.78 14.12
N CYS A 55 -11.38 -8.35 12.95
CA CYS A 55 -12.14 -9.58 12.76
C CYS A 55 -11.42 -10.47 11.74
N THR A 56 -11.70 -11.76 11.72
CA THR A 56 -11.05 -12.73 10.80
C THR A 56 -12.00 -13.05 9.66
N PHE A 57 -11.53 -13.00 8.40
CA PHE A 57 -12.38 -13.33 7.25
C PHE A 57 -12.55 -14.83 7.03
N SER A 58 -11.63 -15.64 7.56
CA SER A 58 -11.62 -17.09 7.39
C SER A 58 -12.45 -17.88 8.43
N GLU A 59 -12.98 -17.23 9.46
CA GLU A 59 -13.66 -17.89 10.58
C GLU A 59 -15.18 -18.06 10.32
N PRO A 60 -15.82 -19.18 10.70
CA PRO A 60 -17.27 -19.36 10.57
C PRO A 60 -18.07 -18.32 11.37
N LYS A 61 -19.23 -17.92 10.81
CA LYS A 61 -20.16 -16.85 11.27
C LYS A 61 -20.66 -16.98 12.71
N THR A 62 -20.37 -18.10 13.39
CA THR A 62 -20.82 -18.43 14.75
C THR A 62 -19.84 -18.01 15.85
N SER A 63 -18.62 -17.60 15.50
CA SER A 63 -17.59 -17.17 16.45
C SER A 63 -17.59 -15.65 16.68
N PHE A 64 -17.20 -15.20 17.89
CA PHE A 64 -17.10 -13.77 18.25
C PHE A 64 -16.02 -12.99 17.45
N LEU A 65 -15.15 -13.69 16.70
CA LEU A 65 -14.13 -13.11 15.81
C LEU A 65 -14.64 -12.85 14.38
N SER A 66 -15.89 -13.22 14.04
CA SER A 66 -16.44 -13.04 12.70
C SER A 66 -16.72 -11.56 12.38
N CYS A 67 -16.44 -11.15 11.14
CA CYS A 67 -16.74 -9.80 10.67
C CYS A 67 -18.25 -9.53 10.53
N LYS A 68 -18.64 -8.24 10.58
CA LYS A 68 -20.02 -7.78 10.32
C LYS A 68 -20.49 -8.21 8.93
N ALA A 69 -21.79 -8.49 8.81
CA ALA A 69 -22.44 -8.95 7.58
C ALA A 69 -22.17 -8.03 6.37
N ASP A 70 -22.10 -6.71 6.57
CA ASP A 70 -21.84 -5.74 5.49
C ASP A 70 -20.47 -5.94 4.83
N ILE A 71 -19.42 -6.24 5.62
CA ILE A 71 -18.07 -6.51 5.13
C ILE A 71 -18.03 -7.88 4.44
N TYR A 72 -18.75 -8.84 5.01
CA TYR A 72 -18.86 -10.18 4.45
C TYR A 72 -19.51 -10.15 3.05
N ASP A 73 -20.63 -9.43 2.87
CA ASP A 73 -21.30 -9.36 1.58
C ASP A 73 -20.49 -8.56 0.54
N HIS A 74 -19.70 -7.57 0.98
CA HIS A 74 -18.83 -6.78 0.11
C HIS A 74 -17.67 -7.61 -0.47
N TRP A 75 -17.05 -8.48 0.33
CA TRP A 75 -15.87 -9.25 -0.07
C TRP A 75 -16.17 -10.69 -0.47
N LEU A 76 -17.10 -11.36 0.20
CA LEU A 76 -17.29 -12.81 0.11
C LEU A 76 -18.43 -13.27 -0.80
N ASN A 77 -18.95 -12.41 -1.69
CA ASN A 77 -20.04 -12.66 -2.66
C ASN A 77 -20.07 -14.10 -3.23
N ASN A 78 -20.62 -15.04 -2.45
CA ASN A 78 -20.62 -16.50 -2.66
C ASN A 78 -19.28 -17.20 -2.99
N ARG A 79 -18.12 -16.68 -2.55
CA ARG A 79 -16.79 -17.28 -2.82
C ARG A 79 -16.20 -17.92 -1.55
N GLU A 80 -15.81 -19.19 -1.64
CA GLU A 80 -15.28 -19.95 -0.48
C GLU A 80 -13.82 -19.60 -0.11
N ASN A 81 -13.02 -19.07 -1.04
CA ASN A 81 -11.57 -18.86 -0.85
C ASN A 81 -11.19 -17.38 -0.75
N ILE A 82 -11.31 -16.81 0.44
CA ILE A 82 -10.98 -15.40 0.71
C ILE A 82 -9.51 -15.04 0.39
N LEU A 83 -8.56 -15.94 0.68
CA LEU A 83 -7.14 -15.73 0.38
C LEU A 83 -6.87 -15.54 -1.13
N VAL A 84 -7.59 -16.27 -1.98
CA VAL A 84 -7.47 -16.15 -3.44
C VAL A 84 -7.99 -14.81 -3.92
N LEU A 85 -9.06 -14.31 -3.30
CA LEU A 85 -9.59 -12.99 -3.62
C LEU A 85 -8.62 -11.87 -3.19
N LEU A 86 -8.06 -11.95 -1.97
CA LEU A 86 -7.09 -10.96 -1.50
C LEU A 86 -5.80 -10.96 -2.33
N THR A 87 -5.27 -12.14 -2.68
CA THR A 87 -4.10 -12.25 -3.55
C THR A 87 -4.37 -11.62 -4.93
N LEU A 88 -5.53 -11.89 -5.52
CA LEU A 88 -5.94 -11.29 -6.79
C LEU A 88 -6.10 -9.78 -6.67
N PHE A 89 -6.70 -9.29 -5.58
CA PHE A 89 -6.82 -7.86 -5.31
C PHE A 89 -5.45 -7.20 -5.24
N VAL A 90 -4.51 -7.74 -4.45
CA VAL A 90 -3.14 -7.24 -4.33
C VAL A 90 -2.45 -7.19 -5.71
N ALA A 91 -2.54 -8.27 -6.50
CA ALA A 91 -1.89 -8.35 -7.80
C ALA A 91 -2.43 -7.33 -8.80
N VAL A 92 -3.75 -7.23 -8.93
CA VAL A 92 -4.41 -6.27 -9.85
C VAL A 92 -4.12 -4.84 -9.41
N HIS A 93 -4.23 -4.56 -8.11
CA HIS A 93 -4.00 -3.24 -7.55
C HIS A 93 -2.55 -2.79 -7.68
N PHE A 94 -1.59 -3.72 -7.55
CA PHE A 94 -0.18 -3.45 -7.78
C PHE A 94 0.06 -2.96 -9.21
N VAL A 95 -0.45 -3.68 -10.22
CA VAL A 95 -0.31 -3.30 -11.63
C VAL A 95 -1.02 -1.97 -11.92
N PHE A 96 -2.26 -1.82 -11.45
CA PHE A 96 -3.04 -0.61 -11.67
C PHE A 96 -2.39 0.63 -11.03
N SER A 97 -1.79 0.48 -9.83
CA SER A 97 -1.08 1.58 -9.18
C SER A 97 0.09 2.10 -10.02
N ILE A 98 0.87 1.21 -10.65
CA ILE A 98 1.99 1.61 -11.50
C ILE A 98 1.49 2.35 -12.74
N ILE A 99 0.40 1.85 -13.37
CA ILE A 99 -0.21 2.51 -14.53
C ILE A 99 -0.68 3.92 -14.15
N CYS A 100 -1.40 4.08 -13.03
CA CYS A 100 -1.88 5.39 -12.58
C CYS A 100 -0.75 6.39 -12.35
N LEU A 101 0.37 5.95 -11.79
CA LEU A 101 1.54 6.80 -11.53
C LEU A 101 2.29 7.24 -12.79
N THR A 102 2.09 6.52 -13.89
CA THR A 102 2.72 6.86 -15.18
C THR A 102 1.91 7.87 -15.98
N LEU A 103 0.65 8.11 -15.62
CA LEU A 103 -0.20 9.08 -16.29
C LEU A 103 0.26 10.50 -15.95
N PRO A 104 0.21 11.46 -16.91
CA PRO A 104 0.56 12.85 -16.69
C PRO A 104 -0.57 13.61 -15.96
N ILE A 105 -0.98 13.10 -14.79
CA ILE A 105 -2.05 13.65 -13.97
C ILE A 105 -1.46 14.00 -12.59
N PRO A 106 -1.79 15.16 -12.00
CA PRO A 106 -1.44 15.43 -10.61
C PRO A 106 -2.12 14.38 -9.72
N SER A 107 -1.35 13.40 -9.25
CA SER A 107 -1.84 12.32 -8.41
C SER A 107 -0.88 12.04 -7.27
N GLY A 108 -1.43 11.73 -6.10
CA GLY A 108 -0.66 11.35 -4.92
C GLY A 108 -0.24 9.89 -4.96
N LEU A 109 1.04 9.62 -4.75
CA LEU A 109 1.60 8.27 -4.66
C LEU A 109 1.23 7.55 -3.36
N PHE A 110 1.11 8.29 -2.26
CA PHE A 110 1.10 7.71 -0.93
C PHE A 110 -0.10 6.77 -0.69
N MET A 111 -1.31 7.20 -1.07
CA MET A 111 -2.54 6.44 -0.83
C MET A 111 -2.60 5.06 -1.52
N PRO A 112 -2.31 4.90 -2.83
CA PRO A 112 -2.36 3.58 -3.45
C PRO A 112 -1.31 2.61 -2.89
N ILE A 113 -0.14 3.11 -2.50
CA ILE A 113 0.90 2.29 -1.83
C ILE A 113 0.46 1.89 -0.43
N PHE A 114 -0.15 2.82 0.31
CA PHE A 114 -0.67 2.56 1.65
C PHE A 114 -1.72 1.44 1.65
N VAL A 115 -2.69 1.51 0.74
CA VAL A 115 -3.73 0.48 0.59
C VAL A 115 -3.16 -0.86 0.14
N LEU A 116 -2.19 -0.85 -0.78
CA LEU A 116 -1.50 -2.05 -1.21
C LEU A 116 -0.76 -2.72 -0.03
N GLY A 117 -0.06 -1.95 0.81
CA GLY A 117 0.58 -2.44 2.02
C GLY A 117 -0.42 -3.00 3.03
N ALA A 118 -1.57 -2.33 3.22
CA ALA A 118 -2.65 -2.80 4.08
C ALA A 118 -3.18 -4.17 3.62
N ALA A 119 -3.41 -4.32 2.31
CA ALA A 119 -3.90 -5.57 1.73
C ALA A 119 -2.88 -6.72 1.87
N ILE A 120 -1.58 -6.45 1.68
CA ILE A 120 -0.52 -7.45 1.88
C ILE A 120 -0.43 -7.86 3.36
N GLY A 121 -0.45 -6.88 4.27
CA GLY A 121 -0.45 -7.14 5.71
C GLY A 121 -1.67 -7.95 6.16
N ARG A 122 -2.85 -7.63 5.60
CA ARG A 122 -4.08 -8.38 5.86
C ARG A 122 -3.99 -9.83 5.39
N LEU A 123 -3.50 -10.04 4.18
CA LEU A 123 -3.27 -11.37 3.61
C LEU A 123 -2.34 -12.20 4.50
N MET A 124 -1.25 -11.61 5.00
CA MET A 124 -0.36 -12.30 5.95
C MET A 124 -1.06 -12.60 7.28
N GLY A 125 -1.87 -11.67 7.80
CA GLY A 125 -2.66 -11.88 9.02
C GLY A 125 -3.63 -13.05 8.91
N GLU A 126 -4.34 -13.18 7.78
CA GLU A 126 -5.25 -14.29 7.53
C GLU A 126 -4.50 -15.63 7.37
N ILE A 127 -3.33 -15.64 6.70
CA ILE A 127 -2.48 -16.84 6.62
C ILE A 127 -2.03 -17.28 8.02
N VAL A 128 -1.60 -16.34 8.86
CA VAL A 128 -1.15 -16.62 10.23
C VAL A 128 -2.31 -17.11 11.10
N ALA A 129 -3.52 -16.55 10.93
CA ALA A 129 -4.72 -17.01 11.62
C ALA A 129 -5.07 -18.47 11.24
N ILE A 130 -4.96 -18.84 9.97
CA ILE A 130 -5.20 -20.22 9.50
C ILE A 130 -4.11 -21.18 9.98
N ALA A 131 -2.85 -20.73 10.01
CA ALA A 131 -1.72 -21.56 10.42
C ALA A 131 -1.70 -21.84 11.94
N LEU A 132 -2.24 -20.93 12.76
CA LEU A 132 -2.26 -21.02 14.22
C LEU A 132 -3.70 -20.90 14.77
N PRO A 133 -4.57 -21.91 14.55
CA PRO A 133 -5.98 -21.86 14.95
C PRO A 133 -6.19 -21.87 16.48
N LEU A 134 -5.17 -22.27 17.25
CA LEU A 134 -5.21 -22.35 18.72
C LEU A 134 -4.68 -21.08 19.42
N GLY A 135 -4.29 -20.04 18.67
CA GLY A 135 -3.61 -18.86 19.21
C GLY A 135 -2.14 -19.10 19.55
N LEU A 136 -1.40 -18.03 19.83
CA LEU A 136 0.04 -18.11 20.15
C LEU A 136 0.29 -18.69 21.55
N ILE A 137 -0.60 -18.38 22.51
CA ILE A 137 -0.63 -18.80 23.93
C ILE A 137 -2.09 -18.64 24.40
N ASP A 138 -2.60 -19.52 25.27
CA ASP A 138 -3.96 -19.47 25.85
C ASP A 138 -4.42 -18.02 26.17
N GLY A 139 -5.28 -17.46 25.31
CA GLY A 139 -5.88 -16.12 25.47
C GLY A 139 -5.38 -15.01 24.55
N LEU A 140 -4.31 -15.21 23.75
CA LEU A 140 -3.90 -14.24 22.72
C LEU A 140 -4.48 -14.61 21.35
N ASN A 141 -5.61 -13.99 21.02
CA ASN A 141 -6.21 -14.06 19.69
C ASN A 141 -5.40 -13.24 18.68
N ILE A 142 -5.25 -13.79 17.47
CA ILE A 142 -4.55 -13.15 16.37
C ILE A 142 -5.53 -12.20 15.67
N TYR A 143 -5.22 -10.91 15.65
CA TYR A 143 -6.05 -9.90 14.98
C TYR A 143 -5.41 -9.51 13.64
N PRO A 144 -5.96 -9.94 12.49
CA PRO A 144 -5.37 -9.65 11.18
C PRO A 144 -5.41 -8.15 10.83
N GLY A 145 -6.24 -7.35 11.50
CA GLY A 145 -6.24 -5.88 11.38
C GLY A 145 -4.91 -5.24 11.79
N VAL A 146 -4.26 -5.76 12.84
CA VAL A 146 -2.94 -5.24 13.28
C VAL A 146 -1.86 -5.54 12.24
N TYR A 147 -1.90 -6.72 11.62
CA TYR A 147 -1.00 -7.08 10.53
C TYR A 147 -1.21 -6.20 9.29
N ALA A 148 -2.46 -5.84 8.98
CA ALA A 148 -2.77 -4.88 7.92
C ALA A 148 -2.14 -3.51 8.20
N VAL A 149 -2.23 -3.01 9.44
CA VAL A 149 -1.61 -1.73 9.83
C VAL A 149 -0.08 -1.78 9.71
N VAL A 150 0.56 -2.86 10.20
CA VAL A 150 2.01 -3.06 10.09
C VAL A 150 2.46 -3.14 8.62
N GLY A 151 1.70 -3.86 7.78
CA GLY A 151 1.96 -3.97 6.34
C GLY A 151 1.82 -2.64 5.61
N ALA A 152 0.79 -1.86 5.94
CA ALA A 152 0.60 -0.51 5.41
C ALA A 152 1.79 0.40 5.76
N ALA A 153 2.23 0.38 7.02
CA ALA A 153 3.36 1.16 7.52
C ALA A 153 4.68 0.81 6.84
N SER A 154 5.06 -0.46 6.91
CA SER A 154 6.36 -0.95 6.42
C SER A 154 6.50 -0.77 4.91
N PHE A 155 5.45 -1.09 4.14
CA PHE A 155 5.51 -0.97 2.68
C PHE A 155 5.57 0.49 2.21
N SER A 156 4.75 1.37 2.80
CA SER A 156 4.76 2.79 2.43
C SER A 156 6.05 3.50 2.84
N ALA A 157 6.54 3.26 4.06
CA ALA A 157 7.84 3.75 4.52
C ALA A 157 8.98 3.28 3.62
N SER A 158 8.95 2.01 3.21
CA SER A 158 9.97 1.41 2.35
C SER A 158 10.03 2.05 0.98
N VAL A 159 8.91 2.49 0.41
CA VAL A 159 8.92 3.15 -0.91
C VAL A 159 9.38 4.60 -0.81
N THR A 160 9.01 5.28 0.28
CA THR A 160 9.37 6.69 0.52
C THR A 160 10.75 6.90 1.15
N HIS A 161 11.35 5.85 1.73
CA HIS A 161 12.55 5.91 2.57
C HIS A 161 12.37 6.84 3.78
N THR A 162 11.17 6.87 4.38
CA THR A 162 10.89 7.74 5.54
C THR A 162 10.31 6.95 6.71
N VAL A 163 10.80 7.23 7.93
CA VAL A 163 10.29 6.61 9.16
C VAL A 163 9.04 7.36 9.66
N SER A 164 8.80 8.60 9.23
CA SER A 164 7.64 9.41 9.63
C SER A 164 6.28 8.76 9.31
N VAL A 165 6.24 7.80 8.40
CA VAL A 165 5.00 7.09 8.04
C VAL A 165 4.47 6.23 9.19
N SER A 166 5.34 5.67 10.03
CA SER A 166 4.89 4.93 11.22
C SER A 166 4.18 5.86 12.19
N VAL A 167 4.74 7.06 12.43
CA VAL A 167 4.15 8.10 13.27
C VAL A 167 2.79 8.51 12.74
N MET A 168 2.69 8.78 11.43
CA MET A 168 1.40 9.10 10.79
C MET A 168 0.34 8.03 11.05
N ILE A 169 0.72 6.75 11.00
CA ILE A 169 -0.22 5.64 11.22
C ILE A 169 -0.66 5.53 12.68
N PHE A 170 0.23 5.80 13.63
CA PHE A 170 -0.16 5.82 15.04
C PHE A 170 -1.14 6.95 15.33
N GLU A 171 -0.92 8.13 14.76
CA GLU A 171 -1.86 9.26 14.86
C GLU A 171 -3.22 8.89 14.28
N ILE A 172 -3.26 8.21 13.13
CA ILE A 172 -4.52 7.78 12.48
C ILE A 172 -5.22 6.66 13.27
N THR A 173 -4.47 5.71 13.81
CA THR A 173 -5.04 4.53 14.49
C THR A 173 -5.48 4.87 15.92
N GLY A 174 -4.90 5.89 16.55
CA GLY A 174 -5.24 6.34 17.90
C GLY A 174 -4.90 5.36 19.02
N GLN A 175 -4.18 4.27 18.73
CA GLN A 175 -3.78 3.24 19.69
C GLN A 175 -2.26 3.02 19.66
N LEU A 176 -1.59 3.34 20.77
CA LEU A 176 -0.12 3.29 20.88
C LEU A 176 0.44 1.94 21.37
N HIS A 177 -0.42 0.99 21.73
CA HIS A 177 0.01 -0.30 22.29
C HIS A 177 0.96 -1.10 21.38
N TYR A 178 0.86 -0.94 20.06
CA TYR A 178 1.65 -1.67 19.07
C TYR A 178 2.78 -0.83 18.45
N ILE A 179 3.24 0.23 19.12
CA ILE A 179 4.24 1.15 18.56
C ILE A 179 5.59 0.49 18.29
N LEU A 180 6.10 -0.29 19.24
CA LEU A 180 7.42 -0.93 19.14
C LEU A 180 7.52 -1.91 17.95
N PRO A 181 6.63 -2.91 17.78
CA PRO A 181 6.75 -3.86 16.67
C PRO A 181 6.57 -3.18 15.31
N VAL A 182 5.68 -2.18 15.19
CA VAL A 182 5.51 -1.42 13.95
C VAL A 182 6.78 -0.64 13.62
N MET A 183 7.38 0.06 14.59
CA MET A 183 8.63 0.80 14.37
C MET A 183 9.78 -0.11 13.92
N ILE A 184 9.95 -1.27 14.54
CA ILE A 184 10.98 -2.24 14.16
C ILE A 184 10.76 -2.72 12.71
N SER A 185 9.51 -3.06 12.36
CA SER A 185 9.18 -3.51 11.00
C SER A 185 9.48 -2.45 9.93
N VAL A 186 9.18 -1.18 10.23
CA VAL A 186 9.41 -0.04 9.33
C VAL A 186 10.90 0.21 9.14
N LEU A 187 11.69 0.18 10.23
CA LEU A 187 13.14 0.36 10.14
C LEU A 187 13.80 -0.76 9.34
N LEU A 188 13.42 -2.01 9.56
CA LEU A 188 13.93 -3.15 8.80
C LEU A 188 13.57 -3.04 7.32
N SER A 189 12.32 -2.71 7.00
CA SER A 189 11.88 -2.56 5.62
C SER A 189 12.62 -1.42 4.91
N ASN A 190 12.81 -0.28 5.58
CA ASN A 190 13.57 0.85 5.06
C ASN A 190 15.05 0.49 4.84
N ALA A 191 15.67 -0.21 5.78
CA ALA A 191 17.07 -0.63 5.66
C ALA A 191 17.28 -1.57 4.46
N VAL A 192 16.40 -2.56 4.27
CA VAL A 192 16.45 -3.46 3.12
C VAL A 192 16.23 -2.70 1.82
N CYS A 193 15.27 -1.77 1.78
CA CYS A 193 15.00 -1.00 0.56
C CYS A 193 16.17 -0.06 0.20
N ALA A 194 16.72 0.63 1.19
CA ALA A 194 17.87 1.51 1.03
C ALA A 194 19.10 0.78 0.47
N TYR A 195 19.27 -0.50 0.80
CA TYR A 195 20.34 -1.33 0.23
C TYR A 195 20.08 -1.72 -1.23
N MET A 196 18.82 -1.98 -1.60
CA MET A 196 18.48 -2.54 -2.93
C MET A 196 18.21 -1.47 -4.01
N GLN A 197 17.51 -0.40 -3.68
CA GLN A 197 17.02 0.58 -4.65
C GLN A 197 17.11 2.01 -4.11
N PRO A 198 17.31 3.03 -4.97
CA PRO A 198 17.14 4.42 -4.55
C PRO A 198 15.67 4.68 -4.20
N SER A 199 15.41 5.73 -3.40
CA SER A 199 14.05 6.11 -3.03
C SER A 199 13.20 6.40 -4.27
N PHE A 200 11.88 6.30 -4.12
CA PHE A 200 10.96 6.58 -5.21
C PHE A 200 11.09 8.03 -5.72
N PHE A 201 11.24 8.99 -4.81
CA PHE A 201 11.38 10.40 -5.16
C PHE A 201 12.69 10.70 -5.89
N ASP A 202 13.80 10.12 -5.45
CA ASP A 202 15.10 10.24 -6.14
C ASP A 202 15.02 9.65 -7.55
N THR A 203 14.29 8.54 -7.70
CA THR A 203 14.08 7.90 -9.00
C THR A 203 13.31 8.82 -9.95
N ILE A 204 12.26 9.51 -9.47
CA ILE A 204 11.52 10.49 -10.29
C ILE A 204 12.42 11.64 -10.71
N ILE A 205 13.19 12.21 -9.78
CA ILE A 205 14.09 13.35 -10.04
C ILE A 205 15.09 12.98 -11.13
N LYS A 206 15.73 11.80 -11.01
CA LYS A 206 16.67 11.27 -12.00
C LYS A 206 16.03 11.04 -13.37
N ILE A 207 14.81 10.50 -13.42
CA ILE A 207 14.07 10.29 -14.68
C ILE A 207 13.70 11.63 -15.34
N LYS A 208 13.32 12.64 -14.55
CA LYS A 208 12.93 13.97 -15.04
C LYS A 208 14.13 14.87 -15.37
N HIS A 209 15.37 14.44 -15.10
CA HIS A 209 16.60 15.22 -15.27
C HIS A 209 16.51 16.62 -14.63
N LEU A 210 15.92 16.70 -13.43
CA LEU A 210 15.85 17.96 -12.70
C LEU A 210 17.22 18.25 -12.08
N PRO A 211 17.71 19.51 -12.13
CA PRO A 211 18.92 19.89 -11.43
C PRO A 211 18.68 19.80 -9.92
N PHE A 212 19.21 18.74 -9.31
CA PHE A 212 19.18 18.50 -7.86
C PHE A 212 20.60 18.17 -7.40
N LEU A 213 21.03 18.81 -6.32
CA LEU A 213 22.33 18.53 -5.71
C LEU A 213 22.19 17.28 -4.83
N PRO A 214 22.87 16.17 -5.12
CA PRO A 214 22.82 15.00 -4.25
C PRO A 214 23.41 15.32 -2.89
N ASP A 215 22.87 14.67 -1.84
CA ASP A 215 23.43 14.79 -0.50
C ASP A 215 24.89 14.30 -0.48
N ILE A 216 25.75 15.12 0.12
CA ILE A 216 27.18 14.84 0.23
C ILE A 216 27.33 13.63 1.17
N PRO A 217 27.95 12.52 0.74
CA PRO A 217 28.18 11.41 1.64
C PRO A 217 29.01 11.90 2.84
N PRO A 218 28.68 11.50 4.09
CA PRO A 218 29.47 11.87 5.24
C PRO A 218 30.91 11.41 5.02
N SER A 219 31.85 12.34 5.18
CA SER A 219 33.28 12.08 5.06
C SER A 219 33.75 11.16 6.18
N ASN A 220 33.58 9.85 6.02
CA ASN A 220 34.22 8.87 6.89
C ASN A 220 35.68 8.73 6.45
N HIS A 221 36.48 9.74 6.79
CA HIS A 221 37.93 9.61 6.90
C HIS A 221 38.26 9.31 8.37
N MET A 222 38.34 8.02 8.71
CA MET A 222 39.23 7.48 9.75
C MET A 222 39.68 6.10 9.30
#